data_AF-A0A2D6JM95-F1
#
_entry.id   AF-A0A2D6JM95-F1
#
_cell.length_a   1.000
_cell.length_b   1.000
_cell.length_c   1.000
_cell.angle_alpha   90.00
_cell.angle_beta   90.00
_cell.angle_gamma   90.00
#
_symmetry.space_group_name_H-M   'P 1'
#
loop_
_entity.id
_entity.type
_entity.pdbx_description
1 polymer ?
#
loop_
_entity_poly.entity_id
_entity_poly.type
_entity_poly.pdbx_seq_one_letter_code
_entity_poly.pdbx_strand_id
1 'polypeptide(L)'
;MKHQESIQKMNQIIFTNSEEHSRIRIMFFSALIFVCLVVGFFQLQENTKTNSQSSTHSRPLLSYDTLIPAGYNLVPIDIANAENIQALIEDSAVVDLFIGGTEKNPKSKKVANQVRLLRAPKNPNLFAILCKRSMTETIMNHAGPFWVSVLNPDQKGTALAKKQKRMRIISSE
;
A
#
# COMPACT_ATOMS: atom_id res chain seq x y z
N MET A 1 4.72 -84.00 25.02
CA MET A 1 3.50 -83.17 25.14
C MET A 1 3.75 -81.70 25.47
N LYS A 2 4.61 -81.34 26.45
CA LYS A 2 4.91 -79.93 26.80
C LYS A 2 5.48 -79.04 25.67
N HIS A 3 6.11 -79.64 24.65
CA HIS A 3 6.75 -78.87 23.57
C HIS A 3 5.75 -78.29 22.54
N GLN A 4 4.61 -78.95 22.35
CA GLN A 4 3.56 -78.49 21.41
C GLN A 4 2.77 -77.30 21.98
N GLU A 5 2.54 -77.27 23.29
CA GLU A 5 1.87 -76.13 23.96
C GLU A 5 2.71 -74.85 23.91
N SER A 6 4.04 -74.96 23.97
CA SER A 6 4.92 -73.78 23.90
C SER A 6 4.89 -73.10 22.53
N ILE A 7 4.77 -73.88 21.46
CA ILE A 7 4.71 -73.36 20.08
C ILE A 7 3.35 -72.70 19.83
N GLN A 8 2.25 -73.26 20.36
CA GLN A 8 0.93 -72.64 20.23
C GLN A 8 0.82 -71.33 21.02
N LYS A 9 1.38 -71.26 22.23
CA LYS A 9 1.41 -70.01 23.00
C LYS A 9 2.27 -68.93 22.33
N MET A 10 3.38 -69.32 21.70
CA MET A 10 4.26 -68.38 21.00
C MET A 10 3.59 -67.79 19.74
N ASN A 11 2.83 -68.58 18.99
CA ASN A 11 2.10 -68.10 17.81
C ASN A 11 0.91 -67.18 18.17
N GLN A 12 0.23 -67.41 19.30
CA GLN A 12 -0.85 -66.50 19.73
C GLN A 12 -0.33 -65.12 20.16
N ILE A 13 0.84 -65.05 20.80
CA ILE A 13 1.45 -63.77 21.23
C ILE A 13 1.88 -62.92 20.03
N ILE A 14 2.37 -63.54 18.95
CA ILE A 14 2.78 -62.83 17.73
C ILE A 14 1.57 -62.24 17.01
N PHE A 15 0.44 -62.94 16.98
CA PHE A 15 -0.76 -62.49 16.27
C PHE A 15 -1.46 -61.30 16.96
N THR A 16 -1.50 -61.27 18.30
CA THR A 16 -2.09 -60.15 19.05
C THR A 16 -1.28 -58.86 18.93
N ASN A 17 0.04 -58.95 18.78
CA ASN A 17 0.91 -57.78 18.69
C ASN A 17 0.78 -57.07 17.32
N SER A 18 0.42 -57.80 16.27
CA SER A 18 0.21 -57.26 14.91
C SER A 18 -1.03 -56.35 14.83
N GLU A 19 -2.11 -56.68 15.54
CA GLU A 19 -3.34 -55.86 15.53
C GLU A 19 -3.17 -54.53 16.27
N GLU A 20 -2.45 -54.53 17.39
CA GLU A 20 -2.16 -53.31 18.17
C GLU A 20 -1.38 -52.30 17.33
N HIS A 21 -0.37 -52.75 16.58
CA HIS A 21 0.38 -51.88 15.68
C HIS A 21 -0.46 -51.31 14.53
N SER A 22 -1.45 -52.05 14.03
CA SER A 22 -2.36 -51.57 12.99
C SER A 22 -3.28 -50.47 13.52
N ARG A 23 -3.85 -50.66 14.72
CA ARG A 23 -4.70 -49.65 15.39
C ARG A 23 -3.93 -48.38 15.68
N ILE A 24 -2.70 -48.50 16.18
CA ILE A 24 -1.82 -47.36 16.44
C ILE A 24 -1.52 -46.58 15.16
N ARG A 25 -1.22 -47.26 14.04
CA ARG A 25 -1.00 -46.61 12.74
C ARG A 25 -2.25 -45.89 12.24
N ILE A 26 -3.42 -46.52 12.32
CA ILE A 26 -4.70 -45.91 11.90
C ILE A 26 -5.01 -44.67 12.76
N MET A 27 -4.74 -44.70 14.07
CA MET A 27 -4.90 -43.53 14.95
C MET A 27 -3.93 -42.40 14.61
N PHE A 28 -2.69 -42.69 14.25
CA PHE A 28 -1.74 -41.66 13.80
C PHE A 28 -2.14 -41.05 12.45
N PHE A 29 -2.61 -41.86 11.49
CA PHE A 29 -3.08 -41.35 10.21
C PHE A 29 -4.34 -40.49 10.35
N SER A 30 -5.29 -40.88 11.21
CA SER A 30 -6.51 -40.08 11.44
C SER A 30 -6.20 -38.76 12.16
N ALA A 31 -5.29 -38.77 13.13
CA ALA A 31 -4.82 -37.55 13.80
C ALA A 31 -4.10 -36.59 12.84
N LEU A 32 -3.25 -37.12 11.94
CA LEU A 32 -2.55 -36.32 10.93
C LEU A 32 -3.52 -35.65 9.95
N ILE A 33 -4.53 -36.40 9.47
CA ILE A 33 -5.58 -35.87 8.58
C ILE A 33 -6.37 -34.78 9.29
N PHE A 34 -6.74 -34.98 10.56
CA PHE A 34 -7.47 -33.99 11.34
C PHE A 34 -6.68 -32.68 11.52
N VAL A 35 -5.38 -32.76 11.81
CA VAL A 35 -4.50 -31.59 11.90
C VAL A 35 -4.40 -30.85 10.56
N CYS A 36 -4.22 -31.58 9.45
CA CYS A 36 -4.20 -30.98 8.10
C CYS A 36 -5.53 -30.28 7.75
N LEU A 37 -6.67 -30.86 8.13
CA LEU A 37 -7.99 -30.24 7.92
C LEU A 37 -8.17 -28.97 8.76
N VAL A 38 -7.74 -28.97 10.02
CA VAL A 38 -7.83 -27.78 10.89
C VAL A 38 -6.92 -26.66 10.39
N VAL A 39 -5.67 -26.96 10.03
CA VAL A 39 -4.72 -25.95 9.50
C VAL A 39 -5.18 -25.44 8.12
N GLY A 40 -5.66 -26.32 7.25
CA GLY A 40 -6.21 -25.93 5.94
C GLY A 40 -7.46 -25.05 6.06
N PHE A 41 -8.35 -25.34 7.03
CA PHE A 41 -9.54 -24.54 7.29
C PHE A 41 -9.20 -23.15 7.83
N PHE A 42 -8.17 -23.03 8.68
CA PHE A 42 -7.69 -21.74 9.18
C PHE A 42 -7.09 -20.87 8.06
N GLN A 43 -6.32 -21.43 7.13
CA GLN A 43 -5.82 -20.67 5.98
C GLN A 43 -6.94 -20.23 5.02
N LEU A 44 -8.04 -20.99 4.94
CA LEU A 44 -9.19 -20.58 4.14
C LEU A 44 -9.97 -19.41 4.77
N GLN A 45 -9.94 -19.26 6.10
CA GLN A 45 -10.57 -18.11 6.77
C GLN A 45 -9.76 -16.81 6.61
N GLU A 46 -8.44 -16.86 6.56
CA GLU A 46 -7.61 -15.63 6.45
C GLU A 46 -7.66 -14.97 5.07
N ASN A 47 -8.05 -15.68 4.01
CA ASN A 47 -8.21 -15.10 2.66
C ASN A 47 -9.51 -14.32 2.45
N THR A 48 -10.33 -14.10 3.49
CA THR A 48 -11.60 -13.36 3.36
C THR A 48 -11.63 -12.00 4.06
N LYS A 49 -10.52 -11.56 4.66
CA LYS A 49 -10.40 -10.22 5.30
C LYS A 49 -9.75 -9.16 4.40
N THR A 50 -10.24 -9.03 3.18
CA THR A 50 -10.17 -7.79 2.39
C THR A 50 -11.53 -7.46 1.78
N ASN A 51 -12.59 -7.57 2.58
CA ASN A 51 -13.87 -6.91 2.29
C ASN A 51 -14.09 -5.78 3.30
N SER A 52 -13.17 -4.80 3.28
CA SER A 52 -13.54 -3.45 3.70
C SER A 52 -14.58 -2.98 2.71
N GLN A 53 -15.75 -2.65 3.26
CA GLN A 53 -16.90 -2.10 2.57
C GLN A 53 -16.51 -0.88 1.73
N SER A 54 -16.12 -1.10 0.47
CA SER A 54 -16.18 -0.08 -0.56
C SER A 54 -17.59 -0.12 -1.10
N SER A 55 -18.43 0.78 -0.59
CA SER A 55 -19.68 1.16 -1.24
C SER A 55 -19.49 1.15 -2.75
N THR A 56 -20.28 0.33 -3.45
CA THR A 56 -20.46 0.41 -4.89
C THR A 56 -21.14 1.75 -5.21
N HIS A 57 -20.37 2.83 -5.14
CA HIS A 57 -20.54 3.91 -6.10
C HIS A 57 -19.88 3.38 -7.37
N SER A 58 -20.69 2.70 -8.17
CA SER A 58 -20.46 2.61 -9.60
C SER A 58 -20.45 4.05 -10.14
N ARG A 59 -19.34 4.76 -9.94
CA ARG A 59 -19.06 5.97 -10.70
C ARG A 59 -19.19 5.52 -12.15
N PRO A 60 -20.10 6.13 -12.94
CA PRO A 60 -20.18 5.82 -14.36
C PRO A 60 -18.76 5.93 -14.92
N LEU A 61 -18.38 5.00 -15.80
CA LEU A 61 -17.10 5.07 -16.51
C LEU A 61 -17.04 6.44 -17.20
N LEU A 62 -16.45 7.43 -16.51
CA LEU A 62 -16.34 8.78 -17.03
C LEU A 62 -15.54 8.63 -18.32
N SER A 63 -16.15 8.99 -19.44
CA SER A 63 -15.42 9.17 -20.69
C SER A 63 -14.23 10.10 -20.39
N TYR A 64 -13.09 9.91 -21.07
CA TYR A 64 -11.93 10.78 -20.90
C TYR A 64 -12.30 12.26 -21.11
N ASP A 65 -13.32 12.53 -21.94
CA ASP A 65 -13.90 13.86 -22.18
C ASP A 65 -14.65 14.44 -20.97
N THR A 66 -15.13 13.61 -20.04
CA THR A 66 -15.76 14.04 -18.79
C THR A 66 -14.72 14.35 -17.70
N LEU A 67 -13.52 13.76 -17.79
CA LEU A 67 -12.45 13.95 -16.80
C LEU A 67 -11.68 15.25 -16.99
N ILE A 68 -11.65 15.80 -18.21
CA ILE A 68 -10.88 17.01 -18.55
C ILE A 68 -11.84 18.13 -18.97
N PRO A 69 -12.09 19.14 -18.11
CA PRO A 69 -12.97 20.25 -18.44
C PRO A 69 -12.45 21.07 -19.63
N ALA A 70 -13.36 21.74 -20.35
CA ALA A 70 -13.00 22.65 -21.43
C ALA A 70 -11.99 23.72 -20.96
N GLY A 71 -10.93 23.95 -21.74
CA GLY A 71 -9.87 24.91 -21.41
C GLY A 71 -8.79 24.39 -20.44
N TYR A 72 -8.91 23.15 -19.99
CA TYR A 72 -7.91 22.46 -19.18
C TYR A 72 -7.17 21.40 -20.00
N ASN A 73 -5.96 21.10 -19.57
CA ASN A 73 -5.14 20.03 -20.09
C ASN A 73 -4.70 19.13 -18.93
N LEU A 74 -4.58 17.84 -19.22
CA LEU A 74 -3.97 16.88 -18.31
C LEU A 74 -2.52 16.67 -18.71
N VAL A 75 -1.61 16.98 -17.80
CA VAL A 75 -0.17 16.98 -18.04
C VAL A 75 0.48 15.89 -17.20
N PRO A 76 1.02 14.82 -17.80
CA PRO A 76 1.74 13.80 -17.06
C PRO A 76 3.02 14.40 -16.46
N ILE A 77 3.32 14.04 -15.21
CA ILE A 77 4.52 14.53 -14.52
C ILE A 77 5.17 13.44 -13.68
N ASP A 78 6.49 13.53 -13.56
CA ASP A 78 7.25 12.71 -12.63
C ASP A 78 7.38 13.44 -11.29
N ILE A 79 7.12 12.73 -10.20
CA ILE A 79 7.17 13.28 -8.84
C ILE A 79 8.32 12.63 -8.07
N ALA A 80 9.27 13.45 -7.63
CA ALA A 80 10.43 13.01 -6.85
C ALA A 80 10.02 12.35 -5.53
N ASN A 81 8.98 12.86 -4.87
CA ASN A 81 8.45 12.34 -3.62
C ASN A 81 7.16 11.51 -3.79
N ALA A 82 7.02 10.78 -4.92
CA ALA A 82 5.82 10.01 -5.24
C ALA A 82 5.46 8.99 -4.15
N GLU A 83 6.43 8.20 -3.68
CA GLU A 83 6.22 7.17 -2.64
C GLU A 83 5.64 7.76 -1.35
N ASN A 84 6.12 8.94 -0.95
CA ASN A 84 5.68 9.62 0.27
C ASN A 84 4.24 10.12 0.20
N ILE A 85 3.76 10.49 -0.99
CA ILE A 85 2.42 11.05 -1.18
C ILE A 85 1.41 9.98 -1.62
N GLN A 86 1.85 8.78 -2.01
CA GLN A 86 0.95 7.72 -2.47
C GLN A 86 -0.10 7.34 -1.41
N ALA A 87 0.30 7.29 -0.15
CA ALA A 87 -0.61 6.99 0.97
C ALA A 87 -1.61 8.13 1.27
N LEU A 88 -1.35 9.35 0.79
CA LEU A 88 -2.17 10.55 1.07
C LEU A 88 -3.18 10.86 -0.04
N ILE A 89 -2.98 10.28 -1.22
CA ILE A 89 -3.78 10.56 -2.41
C ILE A 89 -4.56 9.30 -2.75
N GLU A 90 -5.90 9.39 -2.76
CA GLU A 90 -6.75 8.32 -3.28
C GLU A 90 -6.83 8.44 -4.81
N ASP A 91 -7.72 9.32 -5.30
CA ASP A 91 -7.90 9.59 -6.73
C ASP A 91 -7.25 10.92 -7.16
N SER A 92 -7.38 11.94 -6.30
CA SER A 92 -6.95 13.30 -6.60
C SER A 92 -6.61 14.08 -5.34
N ALA A 93 -5.75 15.09 -5.47
CA ALA A 93 -5.41 16.00 -4.39
C ALA A 93 -5.12 17.41 -4.94
N VAL A 94 -5.31 18.44 -4.11
CA VAL A 94 -4.85 19.80 -4.41
C VAL A 94 -3.44 19.95 -3.87
N VAL A 95 -2.52 20.41 -4.71
CA VAL A 95 -1.10 20.43 -4.37
C VAL A 95 -0.42 21.71 -4.85
N ASP A 96 0.70 22.01 -4.20
CA ASP A 96 1.69 22.95 -4.72
C ASP A 96 2.82 22.18 -5.42
N LEU A 97 3.26 22.70 -6.57
CA LEU A 97 4.30 22.10 -7.39
C LEU A 97 5.60 22.91 -7.30
N PHE A 98 6.70 22.22 -7.06
CA PHE A 98 8.02 22.80 -6.95
C PHE A 98 9.01 22.08 -7.87
N ILE A 99 10.01 22.80 -8.34
CA ILE A 99 11.23 22.22 -8.89
C ILE A 99 12.31 22.24 -7.80
N GLY A 100 13.06 21.15 -7.72
CA GLY A 100 14.22 21.06 -6.84
C GLY A 100 15.26 22.10 -7.23
N GLY A 101 16.06 22.53 -6.25
CA GLY A 101 17.23 23.34 -6.53
C GLY A 101 18.24 22.54 -7.36
N THR A 102 18.96 23.20 -8.26
CA THR A 102 20.11 22.63 -8.97
C THR A 102 21.40 23.02 -8.25
N GLU A 103 22.53 22.40 -8.59
CA GLU A 103 23.84 22.80 -8.05
C GLU A 103 24.13 24.31 -8.27
N LYS A 104 23.63 24.87 -9.37
CA LYS A 104 23.76 26.30 -9.70
C LYS A 104 22.76 27.19 -8.95
N ASN A 105 21.61 26.65 -8.52
CA ASN A 105 20.62 27.38 -7.74
C ASN A 105 19.96 26.44 -6.73
N PRO A 106 20.47 26.39 -5.47
CA PRO A 106 20.02 25.43 -4.48
C PRO A 106 18.61 25.70 -3.95
N LYS A 107 17.99 26.82 -4.33
CA LYS A 107 16.64 27.16 -3.88
C LYS A 107 15.60 26.41 -4.71
N SER A 108 14.67 25.74 -4.02
CA SER A 108 13.47 25.24 -4.68
C SER A 108 12.64 26.41 -5.20
N LYS A 109 12.10 26.25 -6.41
CA LYS A 109 11.22 27.25 -7.04
C LYS A 109 9.82 26.67 -7.13
N LYS A 110 8.84 27.41 -6.64
CA LYS A 110 7.42 27.06 -6.85
C LYS A 110 7.07 27.32 -8.32
N VAL A 111 6.58 26.29 -9.00
CA VAL A 111 6.17 26.33 -10.42
C VAL A 111 4.67 26.58 -10.52
N ALA A 112 3.89 25.92 -9.67
CA ALA A 112 2.44 26.09 -9.65
C ALA A 112 1.91 26.02 -8.21
N ASN A 113 0.79 26.69 -7.98
CA ASN A 113 0.13 26.78 -6.69
C ASN A 113 -1.29 26.24 -6.81
N GLN A 114 -1.76 25.45 -5.85
CA GLN A 114 -3.12 24.94 -5.78
C GLN A 114 -3.60 24.27 -7.08
N VAL A 115 -2.74 23.44 -7.68
CA VAL A 115 -3.11 22.66 -8.86
C VAL A 115 -3.65 21.30 -8.46
N ARG A 116 -4.58 20.76 -9.25
CA ARG A 116 -5.17 19.45 -8.97
C ARG A 116 -4.29 18.36 -9.56
N LEU A 117 -3.73 17.54 -8.68
CA LEU A 117 -3.00 16.34 -9.01
C LEU A 117 -3.98 15.17 -9.10
N LEU A 118 -3.81 14.34 -10.12
CA LEU A 118 -4.64 13.19 -10.43
C LEU A 118 -3.76 11.96 -10.51
N ARG A 119 -4.21 10.88 -9.89
CA ARG A 119 -3.63 9.54 -10.06
C ARG A 119 -4.24 8.88 -11.29
N ALA A 120 -3.43 8.20 -12.09
CA ALA A 120 -3.96 7.47 -13.24
C ALA A 120 -4.76 6.25 -12.78
N PRO A 121 -6.03 6.06 -13.23
CA PRO A 121 -6.89 4.97 -12.75
C PRO A 121 -6.34 3.57 -13.02
N LYS A 122 -5.61 3.41 -14.13
CA LYS A 122 -5.03 2.12 -14.54
C LYS A 122 -3.61 1.88 -14.02
N ASN A 123 -2.94 2.92 -13.52
CA ASN A 123 -1.58 2.81 -13.03
C ASN A 123 -1.36 3.79 -11.85
N PRO A 124 -1.40 3.31 -10.60
CA PRO A 124 -1.32 4.17 -9.43
C PRO A 124 0.04 4.86 -9.25
N ASN A 125 1.07 4.41 -9.97
CA ASN A 125 2.40 5.01 -9.95
C ASN A 125 2.53 6.23 -10.89
N LEU A 126 1.56 6.44 -11.78
CA LEU A 126 1.55 7.56 -12.70
C LEU A 126 0.66 8.68 -12.20
N PHE A 127 1.20 9.89 -12.28
CA PHE A 127 0.52 11.10 -11.86
C PHE A 127 0.42 12.09 -13.00
N ALA A 128 -0.65 12.88 -12.98
CA ALA A 128 -0.84 13.96 -13.91
C ALA A 128 -1.45 15.18 -13.20
N ILE A 129 -1.08 16.37 -13.66
CA ILE A 129 -1.65 17.62 -13.18
C ILE A 129 -2.73 18.09 -14.14
N LEU A 130 -3.88 18.45 -13.59
CA LEU A 130 -4.90 19.18 -14.32
C LEU A 130 -4.63 20.68 -14.19
N CYS A 131 -4.26 21.32 -15.30
CA CYS A 131 -3.96 22.75 -15.36
C CYS A 131 -4.70 23.44 -16.51
N LYS A 132 -4.79 24.76 -16.47
CA LYS A 132 -5.28 25.54 -17.62
C LYS A 132 -4.32 25.36 -18.81
N ARG A 133 -4.85 25.39 -20.03
CA ARG A 133 -4.05 25.27 -21.27
C ARG A 133 -2.89 26.26 -21.33
N SER A 134 -3.08 27.48 -20.84
CA SER A 134 -2.04 28.52 -20.80
C SER A 134 -0.85 28.21 -19.87
N MET A 135 -1.03 27.33 -18.87
CA MET A 135 0.04 26.93 -17.95
C MET A 135 0.81 25.69 -18.43
N THR A 136 0.28 24.97 -19.42
CA THR A 136 0.87 23.72 -19.91
C THR A 136 2.30 23.95 -20.41
N GLU A 137 2.54 25.00 -21.18
CA GLU A 137 3.86 25.32 -21.71
C GLU A 137 4.87 25.60 -20.59
N THR A 138 4.47 26.34 -19.55
CA THR A 138 5.33 26.61 -18.39
C THR A 138 5.73 25.34 -17.66
N ILE A 139 4.80 24.38 -17.49
CA ILE A 139 5.08 23.11 -16.83
C ILE A 139 6.00 22.25 -17.71
N MET A 140 5.72 22.16 -19.01
CA MET A 140 6.51 21.37 -19.98
C MET A 140 7.94 21.89 -20.16
N ASN A 141 8.16 23.20 -20.04
CA ASN A 141 9.49 23.81 -20.13
C ASN A 141 10.38 23.49 -18.93
N HIS A 142 9.82 22.97 -17.84
CA HIS A 142 10.58 22.49 -16.71
C HIS A 142 10.76 20.98 -16.81
N ALA A 143 11.98 20.53 -17.13
CA ALA A 143 12.34 19.13 -17.05
C ALA A 143 12.32 18.69 -15.57
N GLY A 144 11.32 17.89 -15.20
CA GLY A 144 11.20 17.27 -13.87
C GLY A 144 12.32 16.27 -13.59
N PRO A 145 12.42 15.76 -12.34
CA PRO A 145 11.28 15.46 -11.48
C PRO A 145 10.80 16.64 -10.62
N PHE A 146 9.49 16.70 -10.40
CA PHE A 146 8.85 17.72 -9.58
C PHE A 146 8.71 17.28 -8.11
N TRP A 147 8.69 18.24 -7.21
CA TRP A 147 8.36 18.04 -5.80
C TRP A 147 6.95 18.54 -5.52
N VAL A 148 6.20 17.79 -4.71
CA VAL A 148 4.79 18.07 -4.46
C VAL A 148 4.53 18.23 -2.96
N SER A 149 3.78 19.26 -2.60
CA SER A 149 3.24 19.46 -1.25
C SER A 149 1.71 19.36 -1.29
N VAL A 150 1.15 18.41 -0.57
CA VAL A 150 -0.31 18.20 -0.50
C VAL A 150 -0.93 19.27 0.39
N LEU A 151 -1.95 19.95 -0.14
CA LEU A 151 -2.68 21.00 0.57
C LEU A 151 -3.98 20.43 1.13
N ASN A 152 -4.32 20.86 2.35
CA ASN A 152 -5.66 20.66 2.86
C ASN A 152 -6.62 21.62 2.10
N PRO A 153 -7.63 21.11 1.38
CA PRO A 153 -8.55 21.94 0.60
C PRO A 153 -9.34 22.93 1.47
N ASP A 154 -9.54 22.61 2.75
CA ASP A 154 -10.41 23.37 3.66
C ASP A 154 -9.64 24.37 4.54
N GLN A 155 -8.31 24.40 4.45
CA GLN A 155 -7.49 25.14 5.42
C GLN A 155 -6.99 26.48 4.87
N LYS A 156 -7.42 27.57 5.50
CA LYS A 156 -6.83 28.91 5.33
C LYS A 156 -5.53 29.01 6.16
N GLY A 157 -4.44 28.45 5.63
CA GLY A 157 -3.04 28.74 6.00
C GLY A 157 -2.64 28.53 7.46
N THR A 158 -1.85 27.49 7.74
CA THR A 158 -1.11 27.36 9.00
C THR A 158 0.17 28.19 8.91
N ALA A 159 0.31 29.22 9.75
CA ALA A 159 1.55 29.99 9.81
C ALA A 159 2.69 29.12 10.35
N LEU A 160 3.87 29.20 9.72
CA LEU A 160 5.08 28.58 10.26
C LEU A 160 5.36 29.15 11.65
N ALA A 161 5.66 28.28 12.63
CA ALA A 161 6.08 28.69 13.95
C ALA A 161 7.27 29.66 13.81
N LYS A 162 7.05 30.95 14.14
CA LYS A 162 8.10 31.97 14.09
C LYS A 162 9.28 31.47 14.94
N LYS A 163 10.45 31.32 14.32
CA LYS A 163 11.71 31.01 15.01
C LYS A 163 11.94 32.07 16.09
N GLN A 164 11.81 31.68 17.35
CA GLN A 164 11.95 32.58 18.49
C GLN A 164 13.40 33.07 18.55
N LYS A 165 13.61 34.34 18.18
CA LYS A 165 14.92 35.00 18.20
C LYS A 165 15.40 35.07 19.66
N ARG A 166 16.30 34.18 20.06
CA ARG A 166 16.95 34.24 21.39
C ARG A 166 17.77 35.54 21.45
N MET A 167 17.35 36.47 22.30
CA MET A 167 18.12 37.66 22.64
C MET A 167 19.36 37.21 23.42
N ARG A 168 20.56 37.52 22.92
CA ARG A 168 21.80 37.43 23.68
C ARG A 168 21.81 38.62 24.64
N ILE A 169 21.67 38.37 25.94
CA ILE A 169 21.97 39.38 26.95
C ILE A 169 23.49 39.51 26.96
N ILE A 170 24.00 40.65 26.50
CA ILE A 170 25.41 41.00 26.68
C ILE A 170 25.46 41.67 28.05
N SER A 171 26.10 40.99 29.02
CA SER A 171 26.46 41.62 30.28
C SER A 171 27.68 42.49 30.02
N SER A 172 27.54 43.81 30.19
CA SER A 172 28.66 44.73 30.27
C SER A 172 29.19 44.71 31.69
N GLU A 173 30.41 44.22 31.87
CA GLU A 173 31.28 44.62 32.99
C GLU A 173 32.04 45.89 32.62
#